data_AF-A0A2V1B4K6-F1
#
_entry.id   AF-A0A2V1B4K6-F1
#
_cell.length_a   1.000
_cell.length_b   1.000
_cell.length_c   1.000
_cell.angle_alpha   90.00
_cell.angle_beta   90.00
_cell.angle_gamma   90.00
#
_symmetry.space_group_name_H-M   'P 1'
#
loop_
_entity.id
_entity.type
_entity.pdbx_description
1 polymer ?
#
loop_
_entity_poly.entity_id
_entity_poly.type
_entity_poly.pdbx_seq_one_letter_code
_entity_poly.pdbx_strand_id
1 'polypeptide(L)'
;MHFSTIFKTLAPLLALAATVAANGTGNCKCSDSNGQNNEATEFCCNRQGWSAKYHGDQHHQCSSFSNELNPNEFKICCKYFYNVGDVFCWN
;
A
#
# COMPACT_ATOMS: atom_id res chain seq x y z
N MET A 1 22.69 -45.07 -16.51
CA MET A 1 23.27 -43.79 -16.95
C MET A 1 22.14 -42.78 -16.99
N HIS A 2 22.25 -41.74 -16.17
CA HIS A 2 21.32 -40.61 -16.08
C HIS A 2 21.31 -39.81 -17.37
N PHE A 3 20.14 -39.35 -17.82
CA PHE A 3 19.96 -38.01 -18.39
C PHE A 3 18.50 -37.58 -18.21
N SER A 4 18.24 -36.87 -17.11
CA SER A 4 16.99 -36.14 -16.90
C SER A 4 17.06 -34.82 -17.67
N THR A 5 16.27 -34.68 -18.72
CA THR A 5 16.09 -33.42 -19.44
C THR A 5 15.32 -32.42 -18.58
N ILE A 6 16.07 -31.46 -18.04
CA ILE A 6 15.62 -30.19 -17.51
C ILE A 6 15.18 -29.32 -18.70
N PHE A 7 13.99 -28.71 -18.66
CA PHE A 7 13.75 -27.26 -18.81
C PHE A 7 12.32 -26.88 -19.26
N LYS A 8 11.85 -25.79 -18.64
CA LYS A 8 10.82 -24.82 -19.10
C LYS A 8 9.35 -25.21 -18.92
N THR A 9 8.78 -24.68 -17.83
CA THR A 9 7.67 -23.71 -17.94
C THR A 9 7.69 -22.80 -16.72
N LEU A 10 8.46 -21.72 -16.85
CA LEU A 10 8.28 -20.48 -16.09
C LEU A 10 6.96 -19.85 -16.53
N ALA A 11 6.00 -19.73 -15.62
CA ALA A 11 4.95 -18.73 -15.71
C ALA A 11 4.50 -18.37 -14.29
N PRO A 12 5.15 -17.41 -13.61
CA PRO A 12 4.47 -16.74 -12.51
C PRO A 12 3.33 -15.95 -13.14
N LEU A 13 2.08 -16.33 -12.84
CA LEU A 13 0.91 -15.50 -13.11
C LEU A 13 1.03 -14.22 -12.28
N LEU A 14 1.73 -13.24 -12.82
CA LEU A 14 1.77 -11.87 -12.32
C LEU A 14 0.46 -11.20 -12.77
N ALA A 15 -0.65 -11.54 -12.11
CA ALA A 15 -1.91 -10.80 -12.26
C ALA A 15 -1.82 -9.49 -11.47
N LEU A 16 -1.01 -8.54 -11.95
CA LEU A 16 -0.98 -7.16 -11.48
C LEU A 16 -1.67 -6.27 -12.52
N ALA A 17 -3.00 -6.36 -12.59
CA ALA A 17 -3.80 -5.44 -13.38
C ALA A 17 -5.13 -5.18 -12.68
N ALA A 18 -5.06 -4.46 -11.57
CA ALA A 18 -6.20 -3.76 -11.00
C ALA A 18 -5.82 -2.29 -10.83
N THR A 19 -5.64 -1.58 -11.94
CA THR A 19 -5.73 -0.11 -11.96
C THR A 19 -7.21 0.26 -11.88
N VAL A 20 -7.77 0.17 -10.69
CA VAL A 20 -9.02 0.87 -10.38
C VAL A 20 -8.67 2.34 -10.16
N ALA A 21 -9.38 3.23 -10.84
CA ALA A 21 -9.20 4.67 -10.70
C ALA A 21 -9.26 5.03 -9.20
N ALA A 22 -8.13 5.48 -8.65
CA ALA A 22 -8.08 5.98 -7.29
C ALA A 22 -8.78 7.34 -7.29
N ASN A 23 -10.03 7.36 -6.82
CA ASN A 23 -10.62 8.61 -6.36
C ASN A 23 -9.73 9.07 -5.21
N GLY A 24 -9.00 10.17 -5.41
CA GLY A 24 -8.09 10.68 -4.42
C GLY A 24 -8.82 10.92 -3.08
N THR A 25 -8.12 10.68 -1.98
CA THR A 25 -8.70 10.75 -0.62
C THR A 25 -7.91 11.70 0.26
N GLY A 26 -8.58 12.31 1.23
CA GLY A 26 -8.00 13.31 2.14
C GLY A 26 -7.09 12.70 3.20
N ASN A 27 -7.37 11.47 3.64
CA ASN A 27 -6.67 10.83 4.74
C ASN A 27 -6.55 9.31 4.53
N CYS A 28 -5.42 8.72 4.93
CA CYS A 28 -5.18 7.27 4.90
C CYS A 28 -4.34 6.80 6.10
N LYS A 29 -4.57 5.56 6.56
CA LYS A 29 -3.69 4.84 7.49
C LYS A 29 -3.62 3.34 7.16
N CYS A 30 -2.47 2.72 7.42
CA CYS A 30 -2.32 1.27 7.36
C CYS A 30 -2.99 0.67 8.61
N SER A 31 -4.14 0.01 8.44
CA SER A 31 -4.89 -0.59 9.55
C SER A 31 -5.67 -1.80 9.08
N ASP A 32 -5.62 -2.87 9.86
CA ASP A 32 -6.39 -4.10 9.64
C ASP A 32 -7.02 -4.59 10.96
N SER A 33 -7.50 -5.84 10.99
CA SER A 33 -8.13 -6.44 12.16
C SER A 33 -7.21 -6.54 13.39
N ASN A 34 -5.89 -6.44 13.22
CA ASN A 34 -4.91 -6.48 14.30
C ASN A 34 -4.58 -5.09 14.86
N GLY A 35 -5.17 -4.03 14.30
CA GLY A 35 -4.96 -2.65 14.69
C GLY A 35 -4.28 -1.82 13.61
N GLN A 36 -3.87 -0.60 13.99
CA GLN A 36 -3.17 0.31 13.10
C GLN A 36 -1.66 0.10 13.20
N ASN A 37 -0.96 0.24 12.08
CA ASN A 37 0.49 0.23 12.03
C ASN A 37 1.00 1.66 11.74
N ASN A 38 1.45 2.35 12.78
CA ASN A 38 1.90 3.75 12.71
C ASN A 38 3.13 3.91 11.82
N GLU A 39 4.10 3.00 11.97
CA GLU A 39 5.34 3.01 11.21
C GLU A 39 5.07 2.78 9.72
N ALA A 40 4.21 1.81 9.40
CA ALA A 40 3.76 1.56 8.03
C ALA A 40 3.05 2.79 7.46
N THR A 41 2.20 3.44 8.26
CA THR A 41 1.46 4.63 7.84
C THR A 41 2.42 5.78 7.52
N GLU A 42 3.42 6.04 8.36
CA GLU A 42 4.44 7.06 8.12
C GLU A 42 5.25 6.76 6.85
N PHE A 43 5.78 5.54 6.74
CA PHE A 43 6.58 5.12 5.60
C PHE A 43 5.80 5.24 4.28
N CYS A 44 4.57 4.74 4.26
CA CYS A 44 3.74 4.79 3.06
C CYS A 44 3.25 6.20 2.74
N CYS A 45 3.06 7.06 3.74
CA CYS A 45 2.74 8.47 3.51
C CYS A 45 3.88 9.21 2.80
N ASN A 46 5.13 8.99 3.23
CA ASN A 46 6.30 9.60 2.60
C ASN A 46 6.50 9.18 1.13
N ARG A 47 5.80 8.13 0.66
CA ARG A 47 5.85 7.68 -0.74
C ARG A 47 4.74 8.24 -1.63
N GLN A 48 3.67 8.77 -1.05
CA GLN A 48 2.56 9.38 -1.80
C GLN A 48 2.94 10.66 -2.54
N GLY A 49 4.10 11.26 -2.20
CA GLY A 49 4.62 12.46 -2.84
C GLY A 49 4.44 13.71 -1.99
N TRP A 50 4.69 14.87 -2.60
CA TRP A 50 4.82 16.17 -1.92
C TRP A 50 3.51 16.70 -1.31
N SER A 51 2.35 16.26 -1.78
CA SER A 51 1.04 16.69 -1.28
C SER A 51 0.55 15.87 -0.09
N ALA A 52 1.30 14.84 0.31
CA ALA A 52 0.99 13.99 1.45
C ALA A 52 1.81 14.39 2.68
N LYS A 53 1.17 14.43 3.84
CA LYS A 53 1.80 14.75 5.12
C LYS A 53 1.41 13.72 6.17
N TYR A 54 2.40 13.16 6.84
CA TYR A 54 2.18 12.31 7.99
C TYR A 54 1.94 13.15 9.25
N HIS A 55 0.94 12.76 10.02
CA HIS A 55 0.55 13.34 11.30
C HIS A 55 0.81 12.28 12.38
N GLY A 56 1.94 12.38 13.06
CA GLY A 56 2.31 11.51 14.18
C GLY A 56 1.65 11.86 15.52
N ASP A 57 0.51 12.57 15.48
CA ASP A 57 -0.32 12.80 16.66
C ASP A 57 -1.11 11.53 17.02
N GLN A 58 -2.04 11.65 17.96
CA GLN A 58 -2.88 10.55 18.47
C GLN A 58 -3.60 9.74 17.36
N HIS A 59 -3.74 10.27 16.15
CA HIS A 59 -4.43 9.60 15.07
C HIS A 59 -3.51 8.84 14.11
N HIS A 60 -2.19 9.13 14.09
CA HIS A 60 -1.19 8.49 13.24
C HIS A 60 -1.67 8.25 11.80
N GLN A 61 -1.88 9.33 11.05
CA GLN A 61 -2.49 9.28 9.73
C GLN A 61 -1.67 10.03 8.69
N CYS A 62 -1.80 9.61 7.43
CA CYS A 62 -1.40 10.40 6.28
C CYS A 62 -2.57 11.29 5.87
N SER A 63 -2.32 12.57 5.56
CA SER A 63 -3.31 13.46 4.99
C SER A 63 -2.82 14.16 3.73
N SER A 64 -3.74 14.58 2.86
CA SER A 64 -3.47 15.46 1.73
C SER A 64 -4.53 16.55 1.65
N PHE A 65 -4.10 17.81 1.65
CA PHE A 65 -5.00 18.97 1.55
C PHE A 65 -5.75 19.04 0.22
N SER A 66 -5.20 18.43 -0.83
CA SER A 66 -5.80 18.40 -2.17
C SER A 66 -6.59 17.10 -2.43
N ASN A 67 -6.76 16.24 -1.42
CA ASN A 67 -7.29 14.88 -1.58
C ASN A 67 -6.54 14.08 -2.67
N GLU A 68 -5.21 14.22 -2.73
CA GLU A 68 -4.40 13.59 -3.77
C GLU A 68 -3.81 12.24 -3.35
N LEU A 69 -4.13 11.76 -2.14
CA LEU A 69 -3.65 10.44 -1.73
C LEU A 69 -4.24 9.38 -2.66
N ASN A 70 -3.39 8.47 -3.13
CA ASN A 70 -3.75 7.31 -3.90
C ASN A 70 -3.93 6.10 -2.96
N PRO A 71 -5.18 5.78 -2.56
CA PRO A 71 -5.45 4.67 -1.62
C PRO A 71 -4.94 3.31 -2.11
N ASN A 72 -4.89 3.07 -3.42
CA ASN A 72 -4.37 1.80 -3.95
C ASN A 72 -2.86 1.71 -3.77
N GLU A 73 -2.13 2.78 -4.08
CA GLU A 73 -0.69 2.83 -3.83
C GLU A 73 -0.40 2.72 -2.33
N PHE A 74 -1.21 3.38 -1.50
CA PHE A 74 -1.10 3.28 -0.04
C PHE A 74 -1.30 1.83 0.42
N LYS A 75 -2.35 1.17 -0.07
CA LYS A 75 -2.65 -0.24 0.23
C LYS A 75 -1.54 -1.19 -0.22
N ILE A 76 -1.02 -1.00 -1.43
CA ILE A 76 0.11 -1.78 -1.94
C ILE A 76 1.33 -1.60 -1.04
N CYS A 77 1.61 -0.36 -0.62
CA CYS A 77 2.73 -0.08 0.27
C CYS A 77 2.56 -0.77 1.64
N CYS A 78 1.40 -0.60 2.30
CA CYS A 78 1.12 -1.21 3.60
C CYS A 78 1.25 -2.74 3.54
N LYS A 79 0.72 -3.36 2.48
CA LYS A 79 0.78 -4.81 2.28
C LYS A 79 2.19 -5.30 1.97
N TYR A 80 2.90 -4.64 1.05
CA TYR A 80 4.19 -5.13 0.55
C TYR A 80 5.32 -4.96 1.57
N PHE A 81 5.36 -3.83 2.29
CA PHE A 81 6.46 -3.51 3.20
C PHE A 81 6.20 -3.94 4.64
N TYR A 82 4.93 -4.01 5.06
CA TYR A 82 4.57 -4.25 6.46
C TYR A 82 3.56 -5.38 6.67
N ASN A 83 3.16 -6.08 5.60
CA ASN A 83 2.20 -7.19 5.63
C ASN A 83 0.85 -6.82 6.29
N VAL A 84 0.46 -5.54 6.23
CA VAL A 84 -0.85 -5.06 6.71
C VAL A 84 -1.89 -5.41 5.64
N GLY A 85 -2.93 -6.12 6.05
CA GLY A 85 -3.89 -6.71 5.11
C GLY A 85 -4.78 -5.69 4.39
N ASP A 86 -4.96 -4.52 5.00
CA ASP A 86 -5.83 -3.47 4.48
C ASP A 86 -5.37 -2.05 4.85
N VAL A 87 -6.12 -1.06 4.36
CA VAL A 87 -5.95 0.34 4.70
C VAL A 87 -7.29 0.95 5.06
N PHE A 88 -7.27 1.94 5.95
CA PHE A 88 -8.42 2.78 6.24
C PHE A 88 -8.17 4.17 5.66
N CYS A 89 -8.97 4.55 4.66
CA CYS A 89 -8.90 5.87 4.03
C CYS A 89 -10.26 6.56 4.06
N TRP A 90 -10.25 7.88 4.23
CA TRP A 90 -11.44 8.74 4.35
C TRP A 90 -11.12 10.16 3.90
N ASN A 91 -12.16 11.00 3.72
CA ASN A 91 -11.97 12.43 3.46
C ASN A 91 -12.00 13.23 4.75
#